data_AF-A0A848LB25-F1
#
_entry.id   AF-A0A848LB25-F1
#
_cell.length_a   1.000
_cell.length_b   1.000
_cell.length_c   1.000
_cell.angle_alpha   90.00
_cell.angle_beta   90.00
_cell.angle_gamma   90.00
#
_symmetry.space_group_name_H-M   'P 1'
#
loop_
_entity.id
_entity.type
_entity.pdbx_description
1 polymer ?
#
loop_
_entity_poly.entity_id
_entity_poly.type
_entity_poly.pdbx_seq_one_letter_code
_entity_poly.pdbx_strand_id
1 'polypeptide(L)'
;MKKFMIGLVAATSLVFGAGCGGDDNESICEDFYNSLQEVAEKGEACEEESDPVTNAEKEEAINQCKTAIESCSDEDKETLQEISDCLDDVDECKAGDEDEYGVAFFSCLFKAATLSDECRISADTDDEG
;
A
#
# COMPACT_ATOMS: atom_id res chain seq x y z
N MET A 1 -29.18 -50.37 13.19
CA MET A 1 -28.75 -49.21 12.36
C MET A 1 -28.52 -48.03 13.28
N LYS A 2 -27.27 -47.60 13.42
CA LYS A 2 -26.88 -46.52 14.33
C LYS A 2 -25.80 -45.70 13.63
N LYS A 3 -26.00 -44.37 13.69
CA LYS A 3 -25.01 -43.34 13.98
C LYS A 3 -24.40 -42.51 12.83
N PHE A 4 -24.73 -41.23 12.95
CA PHE A 4 -23.91 -40.03 12.84
C PHE A 4 -23.62 -39.43 11.46
N MET A 5 -23.98 -38.14 11.40
CA MET A 5 -23.63 -37.19 10.37
C MET A 5 -22.11 -37.13 10.18
N ILE A 6 -21.71 -37.23 8.92
CA ILE A 6 -20.40 -36.86 8.38
C ILE A 6 -20.82 -36.17 7.08
N GLY A 7 -20.57 -34.91 6.82
CA GLY A 7 -19.65 -33.93 7.36
C GLY A 7 -19.58 -32.89 6.24
N LEU A 8 -19.51 -31.62 6.60
CA LEU A 8 -19.41 -30.51 5.65
C LEU A 8 -18.30 -30.79 4.62
N VAL A 9 -18.67 -30.95 3.36
CA VAL A 9 -17.79 -30.91 2.20
C VAL A 9 -18.35 -29.77 1.36
N ALA A 10 -17.62 -28.75 0.94
CA ALA A 10 -16.19 -28.56 0.93
C ALA A 10 -15.88 -27.16 1.49
N ALA A 11 -14.80 -27.10 2.27
CA ALA A 11 -14.06 -25.85 2.41
C ALA A 11 -13.83 -25.29 0.99
N THR A 12 -14.12 -24.00 0.88
CA THR A 12 -13.94 -23.18 -0.30
C THR A 12 -12.65 -23.56 -1.01
N SER A 13 -12.77 -23.79 -2.31
CA SER A 13 -11.65 -23.87 -3.24
C SER A 13 -11.05 -22.46 -3.37
N LEU A 14 -10.48 -21.96 -2.28
CA LEU A 14 -9.47 -20.92 -2.32
C LEU A 14 -8.17 -21.62 -2.73
N VAL A 15 -8.10 -21.97 -4.02
CA VAL A 15 -6.83 -21.99 -4.74
C VAL A 15 -6.51 -20.52 -5.01
N PHE A 16 -6.18 -19.80 -3.95
CA PHE A 16 -5.31 -18.64 -4.02
C PHE A 16 -3.98 -19.12 -3.47
N GLY A 17 -2.89 -18.61 -4.06
CA GLY A 17 -1.54 -19.03 -3.75
C GLY A 17 -1.27 -19.06 -2.24
N ALA A 18 -0.29 -19.87 -1.86
CA ALA A 18 0.27 -19.82 -0.52
C ALA A 18 0.55 -18.36 -0.11
N GLY A 19 0.15 -17.96 1.10
CA GLY A 19 0.47 -16.66 1.68
C GLY A 19 -0.74 -15.96 2.28
N CYS A 20 -1.25 -16.48 3.39
CA CYS A 20 -2.13 -15.71 4.26
C CYS A 20 -1.90 -16.22 5.68
N GLY A 21 -0.98 -15.57 6.38
CA GLY A 21 -0.72 -15.82 7.80
C GLY A 21 0.74 -15.66 8.19
N GLY A 22 1.26 -14.42 8.12
CA GLY A 22 2.51 -14.09 8.80
C GLY A 22 3.18 -12.82 8.31
N ASP A 23 3.33 -12.68 6.99
CA ASP A 23 4.34 -11.78 6.42
C ASP A 23 3.80 -10.85 5.30
N ASP A 24 2.68 -11.19 4.66
CA ASP A 24 2.18 -10.48 3.46
C ASP A 24 1.61 -9.08 3.79
N ASN A 25 0.93 -8.92 4.93
CA ASN A 25 0.41 -7.62 5.36
C ASN A 25 1.54 -6.66 5.78
N GLU A 26 2.60 -7.22 6.38
CA GLU A 26 3.80 -6.46 6.75
C GLU A 26 4.53 -5.97 5.51
N SER A 27 4.70 -6.84 4.51
CA SER A 27 5.34 -6.45 3.25
C SER A 27 4.53 -5.40 2.50
N ILE A 28 3.20 -5.51 2.41
CA ILE A 28 2.38 -4.51 1.68
C ILE A 28 2.56 -3.09 2.24
N CYS A 29 2.51 -2.95 3.57
CA CYS A 29 2.70 -1.65 4.20
C CYS A 29 4.14 -1.15 4.02
N GLU A 30 5.12 -2.02 4.22
CA GLU A 30 6.53 -1.64 4.04
C GLU A 30 6.83 -1.24 2.59
N ASP A 31 6.39 -2.03 1.63
CA ASP A 31 6.52 -1.77 0.19
C ASP A 31 5.87 -0.43 -0.17
N PHE A 32 4.61 -0.21 0.23
CA PHE A 32 3.90 1.04 -0.08
C PHE A 32 4.62 2.29 0.45
N TYR A 33 5.04 2.28 1.73
CA TYR A 33 5.77 3.41 2.31
C TYR A 33 7.21 3.54 1.78
N ASN A 34 7.84 2.43 1.38
CA ASN A 34 9.15 2.46 0.71
C ASN A 34 9.01 3.09 -0.68
N SER A 35 8.04 2.70 -1.48
CA SER A 35 7.77 3.27 -2.80
C SER A 35 7.40 4.75 -2.73
N LEU A 36 6.63 5.17 -1.72
CA LEU A 36 6.36 6.59 -1.46
C LEU A 36 7.62 7.39 -1.12
N GLN A 37 8.56 6.81 -0.37
CA GLN A 37 9.83 7.45 -0.08
C GLN A 37 10.72 7.50 -1.32
N GLU A 38 10.83 6.38 -2.05
CA GLU A 38 11.65 6.31 -3.26
C GLU A 38 11.14 7.27 -4.34
N VAL A 39 9.82 7.35 -4.54
CA VAL A 39 9.26 8.32 -5.48
C VAL A 39 9.51 9.75 -4.98
N ALA A 40 9.37 10.05 -3.68
CA ALA A 40 9.71 11.37 -3.16
C ALA A 40 11.19 11.74 -3.42
N GLU A 41 12.11 10.80 -3.21
CA GLU A 41 13.54 10.96 -3.55
C GLU A 41 13.76 11.19 -5.05
N LYS A 42 13.02 10.47 -5.92
CA LYS A 42 13.01 10.69 -7.38
C LYS A 42 12.49 12.08 -7.75
N GLY A 43 11.64 12.69 -6.92
CA GLY A 43 11.11 14.04 -7.09
C GLY A 43 12.04 15.17 -6.63
N GLU A 44 12.99 14.89 -5.74
CA GLU A 44 13.91 15.91 -5.17
C GLU A 44 14.72 16.67 -6.23
N ALA A 45 14.94 16.06 -7.40
CA ALA A 45 15.64 16.71 -8.51
C ALA A 45 14.83 17.85 -9.18
N CYS A 46 13.52 17.91 -8.93
CA CYS A 46 12.58 18.84 -9.55
C CYS A 46 11.89 19.80 -8.57
N GLU A 47 11.87 19.48 -7.28
CA GLU A 47 11.33 20.34 -6.24
C GLU A 47 12.44 20.91 -5.34
N GLU A 48 12.30 22.17 -4.92
CA GLU A 48 13.11 22.73 -3.84
C GLU A 48 12.47 22.36 -2.49
N GLU A 49 13.10 21.42 -1.79
CA GLU A 49 12.94 21.16 -0.34
C GLU A 49 11.57 20.63 0.11
N SER A 50 11.39 19.31 0.02
CA SER A 50 10.48 18.58 0.92
C SER A 50 11.20 18.31 2.25
N ASP A 51 10.55 18.56 3.39
CA ASP A 51 11.09 18.11 4.68
C ASP A 51 11.23 16.58 4.65
N PRO A 52 12.42 16.03 4.92
CA PRO A 52 12.62 14.59 4.86
C PRO A 52 11.82 13.94 5.98
N VAL A 53 10.91 13.03 5.63
CA VAL A 53 10.22 12.16 6.58
C VAL A 53 11.27 11.42 7.40
N THR A 54 11.24 11.56 8.72
CA THR A 54 12.20 10.87 9.57
C THR A 54 11.92 9.36 9.57
N ASN A 55 12.96 8.56 9.78
CA ASN A 55 12.80 7.10 9.92
C ASN A 55 11.79 6.72 11.02
N ALA A 56 11.68 7.53 12.07
CA ALA A 56 10.73 7.30 13.16
C ALA A 56 9.27 7.51 12.70
N GLU A 57 9.01 8.59 11.96
CA GLU A 57 7.67 8.85 11.39
C GLU A 57 7.28 7.77 10.38
N LYS A 58 8.24 7.33 9.56
CA LYS A 58 8.04 6.21 8.63
C LYS A 58 7.70 4.90 9.36
N GLU A 59 8.48 4.53 10.38
CA GLU A 59 8.21 3.31 11.17
C GLU A 59 6.85 3.38 11.87
N GLU A 60 6.47 4.55 12.38
CA GLU A 60 5.17 4.77 12.99
C GLU A 60 4.04 4.57 11.98
N ALA A 61 4.14 5.19 10.80
CA ALA A 61 3.15 5.06 9.73
C ALA A 61 3.01 3.61 9.24
N ILE A 62 4.13 2.89 9.06
CA ILE A 62 4.13 1.46 8.72
C ILE A 62 3.41 0.65 9.81
N ASN A 63 3.65 0.92 11.09
CA ASN A 63 2.98 0.20 12.19
C ASN A 63 1.47 0.47 12.25
N GLN A 64 1.04 1.71 11.95
CA GLN A 64 -0.37 2.04 11.85
C GLN A 64 -1.04 1.31 10.69
N CYS A 65 -0.40 1.30 9.51
CA CYS A 65 -0.84 0.52 8.35
C CYS A 65 -0.96 -0.97 8.68
N LYS A 66 0.04 -1.56 9.35
CA LYS A 66 0.02 -2.97 9.77
C LYS A 66 -1.20 -3.33 10.60
N THR A 67 -1.70 -2.40 11.42
CA THR A 67 -2.90 -2.60 12.23
C THR A 67 -4.18 -2.42 11.41
N ALA A 68 -4.22 -1.40 10.54
CA ALA A 68 -5.39 -1.09 9.73
C ALA A 68 -5.62 -2.15 8.63
N ILE A 69 -4.55 -2.62 7.99
CA ILE A 69 -4.58 -3.55 6.85
C ILE A 69 -5.15 -4.93 7.22
N GLU A 70 -5.15 -5.29 8.50
CA GLU A 70 -5.81 -6.54 8.96
C GLU A 70 -7.33 -6.50 8.73
N SER A 71 -7.93 -5.32 8.74
CA SER A 71 -9.37 -5.13 8.51
C SER A 71 -9.71 -4.89 7.04
N CYS A 72 -8.68 -4.74 6.19
CA CYS A 72 -8.84 -4.50 4.75
C CYS A 72 -9.33 -5.73 3.99
N SER A 73 -10.13 -5.49 2.97
CA SER A 73 -10.47 -6.52 2.00
C SER A 73 -9.24 -6.92 1.17
N ASP A 74 -9.28 -8.11 0.57
CA ASP A 74 -8.20 -8.55 -0.32
C ASP A 74 -8.07 -7.63 -1.55
N GLU A 75 -9.19 -7.05 -2.02
CA GLU A 75 -9.21 -6.07 -3.12
C GLU A 75 -8.52 -4.75 -2.74
N ASP A 76 -8.69 -4.28 -1.51
CA ASP A 76 -8.00 -3.09 -1.01
C ASP A 76 -6.49 -3.32 -0.89
N LYS A 77 -6.09 -4.50 -0.42
CA LYS A 77 -4.67 -4.91 -0.30
C LYS A 77 -4.00 -5.01 -1.66
N GLU A 78 -4.67 -5.63 -2.64
CA GLU A 78 -4.22 -5.67 -4.02
C GLU A 78 -4.08 -4.25 -4.59
N THR A 79 -5.05 -3.37 -4.31
CA THR A 79 -4.98 -1.96 -4.73
C THR A 79 -3.76 -1.24 -4.13
N LEU A 80 -3.43 -1.47 -2.85
CA LEU A 80 -2.24 -0.91 -2.20
C LEU A 80 -0.94 -1.39 -2.89
N GLN A 81 -0.84 -2.69 -3.19
CA GLN A 81 0.30 -3.24 -3.93
C GLN A 81 0.40 -2.61 -5.33
N GLU A 82 -0.71 -2.50 -6.05
CA GLU A 82 -0.73 -1.90 -7.38
C GLU A 82 -0.34 -0.41 -7.37
N ILE A 83 -0.60 0.30 -6.27
CA ILE A 83 -0.13 1.68 -6.11
C ILE A 83 1.38 1.67 -5.88
N SER A 84 1.88 0.81 -4.99
CA SER A 84 3.31 0.65 -4.71
C SER A 84 4.09 0.38 -5.99
N ASP A 85 3.69 -0.64 -6.75
CA ASP A 85 4.33 -1.02 -8.02
C ASP A 85 4.31 0.15 -9.03
N CYS A 86 3.21 0.91 -9.08
CA CYS A 86 3.11 2.08 -9.96
C CYS A 86 4.10 3.18 -9.56
N LEU A 87 4.25 3.45 -8.25
CA LEU A 87 5.17 4.46 -7.73
C LEU A 87 6.63 4.07 -7.97
N ASP A 88 6.97 2.79 -7.85
CA ASP A 88 8.31 2.28 -8.16
C ASP A 88 8.67 2.47 -9.64
N ASP A 89 7.67 2.34 -10.53
CA ASP A 89 7.80 2.55 -11.98
C ASP A 89 7.84 4.04 -12.39
N VAL A 90 7.60 4.99 -11.46
CA VAL A 90 7.78 6.42 -11.76
C VAL A 90 9.27 6.70 -11.96
N ASP A 91 9.61 7.35 -13.07
CA ASP A 91 10.98 7.74 -13.41
C ASP A 91 11.49 8.87 -12.50
N GLU A 92 12.82 8.94 -12.33
CA GLU A 92 13.48 10.08 -11.68
C GLU A 92 13.16 11.38 -12.40
N CYS A 93 12.72 12.38 -11.63
CA CYS A 93 12.36 13.67 -12.17
C CYS A 93 13.59 14.40 -12.71
N LYS A 94 13.41 15.09 -13.84
CA LYS A 94 14.47 15.88 -14.48
C LYS A 94 13.98 17.29 -14.72
N ALA A 95 14.90 18.24 -14.66
CA ALA A 95 14.60 19.64 -14.97
C ALA A 95 13.97 19.76 -16.37
N GLY A 96 12.75 20.32 -16.43
CA GLY A 96 11.93 20.44 -17.63
C GLY A 96 10.85 19.37 -17.81
N ASP A 97 10.87 18.30 -17.01
CA ASP A 97 9.90 17.19 -17.04
C ASP A 97 9.01 17.17 -15.77
N GLU A 98 8.96 18.28 -15.02
CA GLU A 98 8.28 18.37 -13.71
C GLU A 98 6.77 18.03 -13.80
N ASP A 99 6.10 18.55 -14.83
CA ASP A 99 4.67 18.30 -15.08
C ASP A 99 4.40 16.82 -15.37
N GLU A 100 5.30 16.17 -16.12
CA GLU A 100 5.16 14.76 -16.51
C GLU A 100 5.40 13.83 -15.32
N TYR A 101 6.41 14.13 -14.51
CA TYR A 101 6.65 13.45 -13.24
C TYR A 101 5.46 13.60 -12.29
N GLY A 102 4.95 14.82 -12.10
CA GLY A 102 3.77 15.07 -11.26
C GLY A 102 2.54 14.29 -11.75
N VAL A 103 2.28 14.29 -13.06
CA VAL A 103 1.17 13.50 -13.64
C VAL A 103 1.36 12.00 -13.39
N ALA A 104 2.57 11.46 -13.54
CA ALA A 104 2.85 10.05 -13.28
C ALA A 104 2.58 9.70 -11.81
N PHE A 105 3.15 10.46 -10.88
CA PHE A 105 2.93 10.31 -9.44
C PHE A 105 1.44 10.37 -9.07
N PHE A 106 0.73 11.43 -9.49
CA PHE A 106 -0.71 11.58 -9.21
C PHE A 106 -1.54 10.47 -9.85
N SER A 107 -1.14 9.95 -11.02
CA SER A 107 -1.86 8.86 -11.68
C SER A 107 -1.78 7.54 -10.90
N CYS A 108 -0.66 7.28 -10.22
CA CYS A 108 -0.50 6.13 -9.33
C CYS A 108 -1.41 6.26 -8.10
N LEU A 109 -1.39 7.43 -7.45
CA LEU A 109 -2.22 7.70 -6.28
C LEU A 109 -3.72 7.78 -6.59
N PHE A 110 -4.11 7.98 -7.86
CA PHE A 110 -5.52 8.03 -8.24
C PHE A 110 -6.26 6.73 -7.89
N LYS A 111 -5.57 5.59 -7.88
CA LYS A 111 -6.13 4.30 -7.45
C LYS A 111 -6.45 4.28 -5.95
N ALA A 112 -5.80 5.08 -5.12
CA ALA A 112 -6.13 5.17 -3.70
C ALA A 112 -7.58 5.62 -3.45
N ALA A 113 -8.21 6.31 -4.42
CA ALA A 113 -9.61 6.69 -4.35
C ALA A 113 -10.59 5.50 -4.40
N THR A 114 -10.13 4.31 -4.79
CA THR A 114 -10.94 3.09 -4.80
C THR A 114 -10.82 2.26 -3.52
N LEU A 115 -9.93 2.64 -2.60
CA LEU A 115 -9.80 2.00 -1.29
C LEU A 115 -11.07 2.23 -0.48
N SER A 116 -11.47 1.20 0.27
CA SER A 116 -12.51 1.31 1.29
C SER A 116 -12.13 2.33 2.36
N ASP A 117 -13.14 2.94 2.99
CA ASP A 117 -12.91 3.93 4.06
C ASP A 117 -12.13 3.31 5.24
N GLU A 118 -12.26 2.00 5.47
CA GLU A 118 -11.47 1.28 6.47
C GLU A 118 -9.97 1.17 6.12
N CYS A 119 -9.62 1.18 4.83
CA CYS A 119 -8.24 1.05 4.35
C CYS A 119 -7.57 2.38 4.00
N ARG A 120 -8.34 3.48 3.89
CA ARG A 120 -7.78 4.82 3.64
C ARG A 120 -6.82 5.27 4.75
N ILE A 121 -6.96 4.75 5.96
CA ILE A 121 -6.04 4.97 7.10
C ILE A 121 -4.60 4.49 6.81
N SER A 122 -4.39 3.55 5.87
CA SER A 122 -3.05 3.18 5.42
C SER A 122 -2.41 4.20 4.47
N ALA A 123 -3.18 5.17 3.97
CA ALA A 123 -2.76 6.24 3.08
C ALA A 123 -2.93 7.64 3.69
N ASP A 124 -3.66 7.79 4.80
CA ASP A 124 -3.81 9.05 5.54
C ASP A 124 -2.60 9.30 6.45
N THR A 125 -1.70 10.16 6.01
CA THR A 125 -0.75 10.88 6.86
C THR A 125 -1.45 12.08 7.53
N ASP A 126 -2.55 11.84 8.25
CA ASP A 126 -3.26 12.92 8.95
C ASP A 126 -2.49 13.33 10.22
N ASP A 127 -1.59 14.30 10.02
CA ASP A 127 -1.59 15.61 10.70
C ASP A 127 -2.54 15.73 11.92
N GLU A 128 -2.11 15.24 13.10
CA GLU A 128 -2.71 15.68 14.37
C GLU A 128 -2.00 16.96 14.86
N GLY A 129 -2.54 18.11 14.46
CA GLY A 129 -2.31 19.41 15.12
C GLY A 129 -3.10 19.61 16.41
#